data_AF-A0A2U0RWH5-F1
#
_entry.id   AF-A0A2U0RWH5-F1
#
_cell.length_a   1.000
_cell.length_b   1.000
_cell.length_c   1.000
_cell.angle_alpha   90.00
_cell.angle_beta   90.00
_cell.angle_gamma   90.00
#
_symmetry.space_group_name_H-M   'P 1'
#
loop_
_entity.id
_entity.type
_entity.pdbx_description
1 polymer ?
#
loop_
_entity_poly.entity_id
_entity_poly.type
_entity_poly.pdbx_seq_one_letter_code
_entity_poly.pdbx_strand_id
1 'polypeptide(L)'
;MKNPFRASPQFEKLVVEAVPKLKSQQFKLGQVIVKLTRRDKILFKTCATALQAKNKERAAIFATELAEVRKLTKVIYHTQILVERVILRLETLKEFNTAFSDLKPVIMNLQSVTKGLSSFMPQMAIEMERVNESIFEVMTMSKIDASKLEVPTDIKTPGGEEVLAEVADFLEEQITEKLPEPPMSAPVMETPQPQQRVVKQRKMVALTASCSEISEPQISQKFVAFKETEMKRVALTINEDLEESVLDYAKRRAGDLDIGQCATELQVACGEIEKALESLGVKGKIKIAS
;
A
#
# COMPACT_ATOMS: atom_id res chain seq x y z
N MET A 1 -30.25 -29.74 -9.95
CA MET A 1 -28.93 -29.16 -9.58
C MET A 1 -28.62 -28.00 -10.53
N LYS A 2 -28.18 -26.84 -10.01
CA LYS A 2 -27.83 -25.68 -10.84
C LYS A 2 -26.52 -25.97 -11.59
N ASN A 3 -26.48 -25.73 -12.90
CA ASN A 3 -25.30 -25.98 -13.73
C ASN A 3 -24.07 -25.19 -13.20
N PRO A 4 -23.00 -25.86 -12.75
CA PRO A 4 -21.85 -25.18 -12.15
C PRO A 4 -20.99 -24.46 -13.19
N PHE A 5 -21.16 -24.74 -14.49
CA PHE A 5 -20.53 -23.96 -15.56
C PHE A 5 -21.19 -22.62 -15.84
N ARG A 6 -22.31 -22.31 -15.17
CA ARG A 6 -22.92 -20.99 -15.31
C ARG A 6 -22.16 -19.98 -14.45
N ALA A 7 -20.96 -19.59 -14.90
CA ALA A 7 -20.62 -18.19 -14.81
C ALA A 7 -21.75 -17.46 -15.54
N SER A 8 -22.45 -16.55 -14.86
CA SER A 8 -23.39 -15.72 -15.62
C SER A 8 -22.53 -15.01 -16.66
N PRO A 9 -22.81 -15.10 -17.98
CA PRO A 9 -22.10 -14.29 -18.99
C PRO A 9 -22.18 -12.78 -18.70
N GLN A 10 -22.98 -12.40 -17.70
CA GLN A 10 -23.03 -11.09 -17.08
C GLN A 10 -21.81 -10.80 -16.18
N PHE A 11 -21.28 -11.76 -15.41
CA PHE A 11 -20.17 -11.50 -14.46
C PHE A 11 -18.90 -11.04 -15.18
N GLU A 12 -18.49 -11.74 -16.22
CA GLU A 12 -17.29 -11.37 -16.98
C GLU A 12 -17.44 -10.00 -17.65
N LYS A 13 -18.60 -9.73 -18.25
CA LYS A 13 -18.94 -8.41 -18.80
C LYS A 13 -18.92 -7.32 -17.73
N LEU A 14 -19.50 -7.61 -16.55
CA LEU A 14 -19.52 -6.69 -15.42
C LEU A 14 -18.11 -6.37 -14.94
N VAL A 15 -17.22 -7.36 -14.81
CA VAL A 15 -15.83 -7.14 -14.40
C VAL A 15 -15.07 -6.31 -15.44
N VAL A 16 -15.19 -6.67 -16.73
CA VAL A 16 -14.56 -5.95 -17.85
C VAL A 16 -15.02 -4.50 -17.92
N GLU A 17 -16.28 -4.20 -17.60
CA GLU A 17 -16.80 -2.84 -17.56
C GLU A 17 -16.45 -2.09 -16.26
N ALA A 18 -16.49 -2.77 -15.12
CA ALA A 18 -16.31 -2.15 -13.80
C ALA A 18 -14.84 -1.80 -13.51
N VAL A 19 -13.89 -2.69 -13.82
CA VAL A 19 -12.47 -2.48 -13.48
C VAL A 19 -11.89 -1.21 -14.10
N PRO A 20 -12.08 -0.91 -15.41
CA PRO A 20 -11.61 0.34 -15.99
C PRO A 20 -12.25 1.58 -15.36
N LYS A 21 -13.55 1.51 -15.03
CA LYS A 21 -14.25 2.61 -14.35
C LYS A 21 -13.68 2.83 -12.94
N LEU A 22 -13.44 1.76 -12.18
CA LEU A 22 -12.85 1.84 -10.85
C LEU A 22 -11.42 2.40 -10.89
N LYS A 23 -10.58 1.95 -11.84
CA LYS A 23 -9.23 2.52 -12.06
C LYS A 23 -9.29 4.01 -12.38
N SER A 24 -10.26 4.44 -13.20
CA SER A 24 -10.48 5.87 -13.47
C SER A 24 -10.86 6.66 -12.20
N GLN A 25 -11.71 6.10 -11.33
CA GLN A 25 -12.06 6.74 -10.06
C GLN A 25 -10.88 6.76 -9.08
N GLN A 26 -10.11 5.68 -8.98
CA GLN A 26 -8.89 5.61 -8.17
C GLN A 26 -7.89 6.71 -8.57
N PHE A 27 -7.69 6.91 -9.88
CA PHE A 27 -6.83 7.97 -10.39
C PHE A 27 -7.35 9.38 -10.03
N LYS A 28 -8.67 9.61 -10.15
CA LYS A 28 -9.29 10.88 -9.74
C LYS A 28 -9.13 11.15 -8.25
N LEU A 29 -9.30 10.13 -7.40
CA LEU A 29 -9.06 10.24 -5.95
C LEU A 29 -7.60 10.62 -5.67
N GLY A 30 -6.64 10.02 -6.39
CA GLY A 30 -5.23 10.40 -6.34
C GLY A 30 -4.98 11.88 -6.67
N GLN A 31 -5.61 12.42 -7.73
CA GLN A 31 -5.52 13.85 -8.04
C GLN A 31 -6.10 14.75 -6.94
N VAL A 32 -7.20 14.32 -6.30
CA VAL A 32 -7.80 15.05 -5.17
C VAL A 32 -6.84 15.08 -3.98
N ILE A 33 -6.18 13.96 -3.67
CA ILE A 33 -5.19 13.88 -2.58
C ILE A 33 -4.02 14.84 -2.82
N VAL A 34 -3.49 14.91 -4.04
CA VAL A 34 -2.42 15.87 -4.40
C VAL A 34 -2.88 17.31 -4.17
N LYS A 35 -4.10 17.65 -4.61
CA LYS A 35 -4.68 19.00 -4.43
C LYS A 35 -4.89 19.35 -2.95
N LEU A 36 -5.42 18.42 -2.15
CA LEU A 36 -5.63 18.63 -0.71
C LEU A 36 -4.31 18.75 0.03
N THR A 37 -3.29 17.96 -0.32
CA THR A 37 -1.94 18.05 0.26
C THR A 37 -1.28 19.38 -0.05
N ARG A 38 -1.44 19.89 -1.29
CA ARG A 38 -0.99 21.24 -1.64
C ARG A 38 -1.70 22.31 -0.81
N ARG A 39 -3.02 22.17 -0.61
CA ARG A 39 -3.82 23.09 0.22
C ARG A 39 -3.41 23.05 1.69
N ASP A 40 -3.12 21.88 2.25
CA ASP A 40 -2.56 21.71 3.61
C ASP A 40 -1.25 22.49 3.77
N LYS A 41 -0.29 22.32 2.83
CA LYS A 41 0.98 23.07 2.85
C LYS A 41 0.77 24.58 2.81
N ILE A 42 -0.15 25.07 1.97
CA ILE A 42 -0.44 26.51 1.86
C ILE A 42 -1.05 27.03 3.16
N LEU A 43 -2.12 26.40 3.66
CA LEU A 43 -2.80 26.80 4.89
C LEU A 43 -1.86 26.76 6.10
N PHE A 44 -0.99 25.75 6.20
CA PHE A 44 0.01 25.66 7.25
C PHE A 44 0.99 26.85 7.21
N LYS A 45 1.53 27.18 6.04
CA LYS A 45 2.41 28.35 5.87
C LYS A 45 1.69 29.65 6.23
N THR A 46 0.46 29.86 5.74
CA THR A 46 -0.31 31.07 6.03
C THR A 46 -0.67 31.18 7.51
N CYS A 47 -1.01 30.07 8.17
CA CYS A 47 -1.24 30.01 9.61
C CYS A 47 0.03 30.43 10.38
N ALA A 48 1.19 29.89 10.02
CA ALA A 48 2.47 30.25 10.64
C ALA A 48 2.80 31.74 10.49
N THR A 49 2.59 32.32 9.30
CA THR A 49 2.78 33.76 9.08
C THR A 49 1.82 34.61 9.91
N ALA A 50 0.54 34.23 10.01
CA ALA A 50 -0.44 34.93 10.85
C ALA A 50 -0.08 34.88 12.33
N LEU A 51 0.44 33.74 12.80
CA LEU A 51 0.89 33.57 14.17
C LEU A 51 2.14 34.42 14.47
N GLN A 52 3.10 34.47 13.55
CA GLN A 52 4.30 35.34 13.63
C GLN A 52 3.92 36.82 13.69
N ALA A 53 2.91 37.23 12.91
CA ALA A 53 2.34 38.58 12.94
C ALA A 53 1.50 38.87 14.21
N LYS A 54 1.46 37.94 15.18
CA LYS A 54 0.66 38.00 16.41
C LYS A 54 -0.85 38.14 16.18
N ASN A 55 -1.33 37.85 14.97
CA ASN A 55 -2.76 37.85 14.64
C ASN A 55 -3.36 36.48 14.98
N LYS A 56 -3.70 36.30 16.27
CA LYS A 56 -4.18 35.03 16.82
C LYS A 56 -5.53 34.60 16.24
N GLU A 57 -6.45 35.54 16.01
CA GLU A 57 -7.77 35.24 15.45
C GLU A 57 -7.66 34.64 14.05
N ARG A 58 -6.85 35.27 13.19
CA ARG A 58 -6.64 34.79 11.82
C ARG A 58 -5.87 33.47 11.78
N ALA A 59 -4.89 33.29 12.67
CA ALA A 59 -4.19 32.02 12.83
C ALA A 59 -5.15 30.88 13.26
N ALA A 60 -6.07 31.15 14.19
CA ALA A 60 -7.06 30.17 14.63
C ALA A 60 -7.99 29.72 13.49
N ILE A 61 -8.47 30.65 12.65
CA ILE A 61 -9.29 30.32 11.47
C ILE A 61 -8.52 29.36 10.54
N PHE A 62 -7.27 29.70 10.19
CA PHE A 62 -6.46 28.84 9.32
C PHE A 62 -6.15 27.48 9.94
N ALA A 63 -5.95 27.41 11.25
CA ALA A 63 -5.72 26.15 11.96
C ALA A 63 -6.95 25.23 11.90
N THR A 64 -8.16 25.77 12.09
CA THR A 64 -9.40 25.00 11.99
C THR A 64 -9.60 24.47 10.57
N GLU A 65 -9.48 25.32 9.55
CA GLU A 65 -9.57 24.90 8.14
C GLU A 65 -8.53 23.83 7.78
N LEU A 66 -7.31 23.96 8.31
CA LEU A 66 -6.24 22.99 8.11
C LEU A 66 -6.60 21.62 8.70
N ALA A 67 -7.17 21.61 9.90
CA ALA A 67 -7.60 20.37 10.55
C ALA A 67 -8.68 19.66 9.73
N GLU A 68 -9.65 20.40 9.18
CA GLU A 68 -10.69 19.85 8.30
C GLU A 68 -10.12 19.33 6.96
N VAL A 69 -9.18 20.05 6.34
CA VAL A 69 -8.48 19.56 5.14
C VAL A 69 -7.73 18.25 5.41
N ARG A 70 -7.08 18.12 6.57
CA ARG A 70 -6.40 16.87 6.96
C ARG A 70 -7.37 15.72 7.19
N LYS A 71 -8.51 15.97 7.86
CA LYS A 71 -9.57 14.96 8.03
C LYS A 71 -10.09 14.49 6.68
N LEU A 72 -10.42 15.42 5.78
CA LEU A 72 -10.87 15.10 4.44
C LEU A 72 -9.82 14.29 3.66
N THR A 73 -8.54 14.68 3.74
CA THR A 73 -7.45 13.96 3.06
C THR A 73 -7.37 12.50 3.52
N LYS A 74 -7.51 12.23 4.83
CA LYS A 74 -7.55 10.86 5.37
C LYS A 74 -8.71 10.04 4.81
N VAL A 75 -9.91 10.63 4.74
CA VAL A 75 -11.10 9.96 4.18
C VAL A 75 -10.90 9.60 2.71
N ILE A 76 -10.37 10.53 1.91
CA ILE A 76 -10.11 10.28 0.48
C ILE A 76 -9.02 9.23 0.29
N TYR A 77 -7.95 9.25 1.11
CA TYR A 77 -6.89 8.24 1.08
C TYR A 77 -7.42 6.83 1.40
N HIS A 78 -8.22 6.71 2.47
CA HIS A 78 -8.87 5.44 2.81
C HIS A 78 -9.80 4.94 1.69
N THR A 79 -10.55 5.85 1.07
CA THR A 79 -11.41 5.53 -0.08
C THR A 79 -10.60 5.02 -1.26
N GLN A 80 -9.43 5.61 -1.55
CA GLN A 80 -8.55 5.15 -2.63
C GLN A 80 -8.07 3.72 -2.38
N ILE A 81 -7.64 3.39 -1.15
CA ILE A 81 -7.22 2.03 -0.76
C ILE A 81 -8.38 1.04 -0.91
N LEU A 82 -9.60 1.40 -0.49
CA LEU A 82 -10.75 0.53 -0.64
C LEU A 82 -11.07 0.25 -2.12
N VAL A 83 -11.00 1.26 -2.98
CA VAL A 83 -11.19 1.08 -4.44
C VAL A 83 -10.12 0.16 -5.02
N GLU A 84 -8.86 0.33 -4.62
CA GLU A 84 -7.75 -0.52 -5.03
C GLU A 84 -7.96 -1.98 -4.65
N ARG A 85 -8.37 -2.24 -3.40
CA ARG A 85 -8.73 -3.58 -2.93
C ARG A 85 -9.84 -4.22 -3.76
N VAL A 86 -10.88 -3.46 -4.11
CA VAL A 86 -11.97 -3.97 -4.94
C VAL A 86 -11.46 -4.33 -6.33
N ILE A 87 -10.60 -3.49 -6.93
CA ILE A 87 -9.97 -3.79 -8.23
C ILE A 87 -9.21 -5.11 -8.17
N LEU A 88 -8.32 -5.27 -7.17
CA LEU A 88 -7.52 -6.48 -7.00
C LEU A 88 -8.40 -7.74 -6.84
N ARG A 89 -9.45 -7.68 -6.01
CA ARG A 89 -10.37 -8.81 -5.87
C ARG A 89 -11.11 -9.14 -7.16
N LEU A 90 -11.54 -8.14 -7.93
CA LEU A 90 -12.20 -8.37 -9.22
C LEU A 90 -11.23 -9.00 -10.23
N GLU A 91 -9.96 -8.61 -10.22
CA GLU A 91 -8.91 -9.20 -11.06
C GLU A 91 -8.65 -10.67 -10.67
N THR A 92 -8.50 -10.98 -9.38
CA THR A 92 -8.39 -12.38 -8.91
C THR A 92 -9.62 -13.22 -9.30
N LEU A 93 -10.82 -12.68 -9.13
CA LEU A 93 -12.06 -13.38 -9.51
C LEU A 93 -12.16 -13.61 -11.03
N LYS A 94 -11.63 -12.68 -11.84
CA LYS A 94 -11.54 -12.85 -13.29
C LYS A 94 -10.62 -14.01 -13.65
N GLU A 95 -9.42 -14.06 -13.07
CA GLU A 95 -8.46 -15.15 -13.28
C GLU A 95 -9.05 -16.50 -12.89
N PHE A 96 -9.71 -16.56 -11.73
CA PHE A 96 -10.41 -17.75 -11.26
C PHE A 96 -11.49 -18.20 -12.25
N ASN A 97 -12.31 -17.27 -12.76
CA ASN A 97 -13.36 -17.59 -13.75
C ASN A 97 -12.80 -18.11 -15.08
N THR A 98 -11.66 -17.59 -15.54
CA THR A 98 -10.95 -18.12 -16.72
C THR A 98 -10.55 -19.57 -16.50
N ALA A 99 -9.95 -19.90 -15.35
CA ALA A 99 -9.55 -21.27 -15.02
C ALA A 99 -10.73 -22.28 -15.03
N PHE A 100 -11.93 -21.89 -14.56
CA PHE A 100 -13.11 -22.77 -14.69
C PHE A 100 -13.63 -22.90 -16.11
N SER A 101 -13.48 -21.86 -16.92
CA SER A 101 -13.87 -21.91 -18.33
C SER A 101 -13.01 -22.93 -19.10
N ASP A 102 -11.74 -23.06 -18.72
CA ASP A 102 -10.80 -24.05 -19.29
C ASP A 102 -11.11 -25.49 -18.86
N LEU A 103 -11.72 -25.68 -17.68
CA LEU A 103 -12.13 -27.01 -17.20
C LEU A 103 -13.40 -27.54 -17.88
N LYS A 104 -14.24 -26.65 -18.41
CA LYS A 104 -15.50 -27.00 -19.10
C LYS A 104 -15.34 -28.05 -20.22
N PRO A 105 -14.43 -27.90 -21.20
CA PRO A 105 -14.25 -28.92 -22.25
C PRO A 105 -13.80 -30.27 -21.71
N VAL A 106 -12.98 -30.31 -20.65
CA VAL A 106 -12.53 -31.56 -20.02
C VAL A 106 -13.73 -32.34 -19.46
N ILE A 107 -14.64 -31.65 -18.77
CA ILE A 107 -15.84 -32.28 -18.22
C ILE A 107 -16.81 -32.71 -19.32
N MET A 108 -16.95 -31.93 -20.40
CA MET A 108 -17.75 -32.34 -21.57
C MET A 108 -17.19 -33.60 -22.24
N ASN A 109 -15.87 -33.71 -22.37
CA ASN A 109 -15.23 -34.90 -22.92
C ASN A 109 -15.44 -36.12 -22.01
N LEU A 110 -15.31 -35.94 -20.69
CA LEU A 110 -15.56 -37.00 -19.71
C LEU A 110 -16.99 -37.54 -19.78
N GLN A 111 -17.98 -36.65 -19.90
CA GLN A 111 -19.38 -37.02 -20.09
C GLN A 111 -19.61 -37.77 -21.41
N SER A 112 -18.93 -37.36 -22.49
CA SER A 112 -18.99 -38.05 -23.78
C SER A 112 -18.44 -39.48 -23.68
N VAL A 113 -17.29 -39.66 -23.05
CA VAL A 113 -16.68 -40.98 -22.80
C VAL A 113 -17.58 -41.85 -21.93
N THR A 114 -18.13 -41.28 -20.85
CA THR A 114 -19.07 -41.97 -19.95
C THR A 114 -20.27 -42.51 -20.72
N LYS A 115 -20.88 -41.68 -21.58
CA LYS A 115 -22.01 -42.05 -22.43
C LYS A 115 -21.65 -43.15 -23.44
N GLY A 116 -20.45 -43.09 -24.02
CA GLY A 116 -19.95 -44.13 -24.92
C GLY A 116 -19.78 -45.48 -24.21
N LEU A 117 -19.24 -45.47 -22.98
CA LEU A 117 -19.05 -46.66 -22.15
C LEU A 117 -20.35 -47.25 -21.64
N SER A 118 -21.42 -46.46 -21.47
CA SER A 118 -22.71 -46.95 -20.94
C SER A 118 -23.28 -48.12 -21.76
N SER A 119 -23.03 -48.17 -23.08
CA SER A 119 -23.57 -49.22 -23.96
C SER A 119 -22.74 -50.50 -23.99
N PHE A 120 -21.43 -50.43 -23.75
CA PHE A 120 -20.51 -51.55 -23.94
C PHE A 120 -19.88 -52.04 -22.64
N MET A 121 -19.69 -51.15 -21.66
CA MET A 121 -18.96 -51.42 -20.42
C MET A 121 -19.58 -50.63 -19.25
N PRO A 122 -20.80 -51.03 -18.80
CA PRO A 122 -21.61 -50.24 -17.87
C PRO A 122 -20.97 -50.07 -16.48
N GLN A 123 -20.19 -51.04 -15.98
CA GLN A 123 -19.44 -50.87 -14.73
C GLN A 123 -18.41 -49.73 -14.83
N MET A 124 -17.71 -49.61 -15.98
CA MET A 124 -16.74 -48.54 -16.19
C MET A 124 -17.43 -47.18 -16.31
N ALA A 125 -18.63 -47.14 -16.91
CA ALA A 125 -19.43 -45.92 -16.97
C ALA A 125 -19.83 -45.42 -15.58
N ILE A 126 -20.20 -46.31 -14.65
CA ILE A 126 -20.53 -45.93 -13.25
C ILE A 126 -19.33 -45.32 -12.54
N GLU A 127 -18.13 -45.90 -12.70
CA GLU A 127 -16.91 -45.34 -12.10
C GLU A 127 -16.56 -43.97 -12.73
N MET A 128 -16.76 -43.81 -14.04
CA MET A 128 -16.54 -42.52 -14.71
C MET A 128 -17.56 -41.44 -14.30
N GLU A 129 -18.81 -41.83 -14.04
CA GLU A 129 -19.84 -40.96 -13.45
C GLU A 129 -19.41 -40.47 -12.06
N ARG A 130 -18.85 -41.35 -11.22
CA ARG A 130 -18.33 -40.97 -9.90
C ARG A 130 -17.18 -39.95 -10.00
N VAL A 131 -16.30 -40.11 -10.99
CA VAL A 131 -15.24 -39.11 -11.27
C VAL A 131 -15.84 -37.77 -11.66
N ASN A 132 -16.85 -37.78 -12.53
CA ASN A 132 -17.57 -36.57 -12.95
C ASN A 132 -18.26 -35.88 -11.75
N GLU A 133 -18.91 -36.63 -10.87
CA GLU A 133 -19.51 -36.13 -9.62
C GLU A 133 -18.45 -35.52 -8.68
N SER A 134 -17.31 -36.18 -8.49
CA SER A 134 -16.21 -35.69 -7.65
C SER A 134 -15.66 -34.35 -8.17
N ILE A 135 -15.49 -34.24 -9.49
CA ILE A 135 -15.05 -32.99 -10.13
C ILE A 135 -16.08 -31.88 -9.92
N PHE A 136 -17.38 -32.20 -10.05
CA PHE A 136 -18.45 -31.25 -9.79
C PHE A 136 -18.52 -30.81 -8.32
N GLU A 137 -18.32 -31.72 -7.38
CA GLU A 137 -18.28 -31.42 -5.95
C GLU A 137 -17.15 -30.43 -5.63
N VAL A 138 -15.92 -30.76 -6.04
CA VAL A 138 -14.74 -29.89 -5.86
C VAL A 138 -14.96 -28.53 -6.51
N MET A 139 -15.56 -28.49 -7.71
CA MET A 139 -15.91 -27.26 -8.41
C MET A 139 -16.94 -26.42 -7.64
N THR A 140 -17.95 -27.04 -7.04
CA THR A 140 -18.96 -26.34 -6.25
C THR A 140 -18.45 -25.87 -4.89
N MET A 141 -17.58 -26.63 -4.23
CA MET A 141 -16.92 -26.23 -2.98
C MET A 141 -15.96 -25.07 -3.21
N SER A 142 -15.26 -25.07 -4.34
CA SER A 142 -14.30 -24.02 -4.71
C SER A 142 -14.98 -22.74 -5.19
N LYS A 143 -16.28 -22.77 -5.52
CA LYS A 143 -16.99 -21.55 -5.89
C LYS A 143 -17.01 -20.57 -4.72
N ILE A 144 -16.40 -19.42 -4.95
CA ILE A 144 -16.53 -18.26 -4.10
C ILE A 144 -17.99 -17.81 -4.19
N ASP A 145 -18.76 -18.09 -3.14
CA ASP A 145 -20.15 -17.66 -3.04
C ASP A 145 -20.17 -16.13 -2.94
N ALA A 146 -20.62 -15.47 -4.01
CA ALA A 146 -20.70 -14.01 -4.06
C ALA A 146 -21.57 -13.43 -2.92
N SER A 147 -22.49 -14.22 -2.36
CA SER A 147 -23.31 -13.82 -1.20
C SER A 147 -22.58 -13.90 0.14
N LYS A 148 -21.46 -14.65 0.20
CA LYS A 148 -20.55 -14.76 1.34
C LYS A 148 -19.28 -13.93 1.15
N LEU A 149 -19.17 -13.20 0.03
CA LEU A 149 -18.07 -12.29 -0.23
C LEU A 149 -18.27 -11.02 0.61
N GLU A 150 -18.13 -11.15 1.93
CA GLU A 150 -17.87 -10.00 2.75
C GLU A 150 -16.53 -9.44 2.27
N VAL A 151 -16.54 -8.21 1.73
CA VAL A 151 -15.32 -7.45 1.55
C VAL A 151 -14.94 -7.03 2.96
N PRO A 152 -13.88 -7.60 3.59
CA PRO A 152 -13.45 -7.11 4.87
C PRO A 152 -13.14 -5.63 4.67
N THR A 153 -13.88 -4.78 5.36
CA THR A 153 -13.61 -3.35 5.40
C THR A 153 -12.36 -3.08 6.22
N ASP A 154 -11.95 -4.04 7.05
CA ASP A 154 -10.71 -3.95 7.80
C ASP A 154 -9.50 -4.07 6.87
N ILE A 155 -8.66 -3.03 6.89
CA ILE A 155 -7.45 -2.99 6.08
C ILE A 155 -6.47 -4.07 6.53
N LYS A 156 -6.50 -4.45 7.82
CA LYS A 156 -5.61 -5.41 8.45
C LYS A 156 -6.31 -6.75 8.58
N THR A 157 -5.70 -7.80 8.05
CA THR A 157 -6.15 -9.18 8.22
C THR A 157 -4.99 -10.00 8.77
N PRO A 158 -5.23 -11.05 9.57
CA PRO A 158 -4.17 -11.89 10.12
C PRO A 158 -3.21 -12.41 9.03
N GLY A 159 -3.75 -13.02 7.97
CA GLY A 159 -2.93 -13.49 6.85
C GLY A 159 -2.27 -12.35 6.06
N GLY A 160 -2.83 -11.14 6.06
CA GLY A 160 -2.18 -9.98 5.46
C GLY A 160 -0.98 -9.49 6.28
N GLU A 161 -1.06 -9.55 7.60
CA GLU A 161 0.04 -9.18 8.50
C GLU A 161 1.18 -10.22 8.45
N GLU A 162 0.86 -11.50 8.33
CA GLU A 162 1.84 -12.57 8.09
C GLU A 162 2.63 -12.34 6.79
N VAL A 163 1.94 -12.06 5.68
CA VAL A 163 2.60 -11.76 4.39
C VAL A 163 3.41 -10.48 4.46
N LEU A 164 2.93 -9.44 5.17
CA LEU A 164 3.72 -8.21 5.35
C LEU A 164 5.00 -8.44 6.15
N ALA A 165 4.98 -9.37 7.12
CA ALA A 165 6.18 -9.77 7.85
C ALA A 165 7.16 -10.53 6.94
N GLU A 166 6.67 -11.51 6.16
CA GLU A 166 7.50 -12.23 5.18
C GLU A 166 8.16 -11.28 4.17
N VAL A 167 7.41 -10.31 3.65
CA VAL A 167 7.95 -9.30 2.73
C VAL A 167 8.97 -8.39 3.43
N ALA A 168 8.75 -8.05 4.70
CA ALA A 168 9.70 -7.23 5.45
C ALA A 168 11.03 -7.97 5.67
N ASP A 169 10.97 -9.25 6.04
CA ASP A 169 12.15 -10.10 6.23
C ASP A 169 12.93 -10.24 4.90
N PHE A 170 12.23 -10.49 3.80
CA PHE A 170 12.84 -10.56 2.46
C PHE A 170 13.52 -9.23 2.05
N LEU A 171 12.92 -8.08 2.39
CA LEU A 171 13.53 -6.77 2.12
C LEU A 171 14.75 -6.51 3.01
N GLU A 172 14.73 -6.97 4.26
CA GLU A 172 15.89 -6.87 5.17
C GLU A 172 17.07 -7.68 4.65
N GLU A 173 16.85 -8.93 4.22
CA GLU A 173 17.87 -9.77 3.59
C GLU A 173 18.50 -9.05 2.38
N GLN A 174 17.69 -8.52 1.47
CA GLN A 174 18.20 -7.78 0.31
C GLN A 174 19.02 -6.53 0.70
N ILE A 175 18.64 -5.80 1.75
CA ILE A 175 19.41 -4.65 2.22
C ILE A 175 20.75 -5.11 2.80
N THR A 176 20.76 -6.17 3.62
CA THR A 176 22.00 -6.70 4.22
C THR A 176 22.99 -7.22 3.18
N GLU A 177 22.54 -7.83 2.10
CA GLU A 177 23.40 -8.25 0.98
C GLU A 177 24.02 -7.07 0.21
N LYS A 178 23.35 -5.91 0.20
CA LYS A 178 23.82 -4.69 -0.49
C LYS A 178 24.68 -3.80 0.39
N LEU A 179 24.71 -4.03 1.70
CA LEU A 179 25.53 -3.26 2.61
C LEU A 179 26.99 -3.73 2.52
N PRO A 180 27.96 -2.83 2.23
CA PRO A 180 29.37 -3.18 2.31
C PRO A 180 29.74 -3.52 3.74
N GLU A 181 30.65 -4.49 3.92
CA GLU A 181 31.15 -4.85 5.24
C GLU A 181 31.67 -3.60 5.96
N PRO A 182 31.26 -3.35 7.21
CA PRO A 182 31.76 -2.22 7.97
C PRO A 182 33.29 -2.36 8.08
N PRO A 183 34.06 -1.26 7.90
CA PRO A 183 35.51 -1.34 7.94
C PRO A 183 35.93 -1.94 9.28
N MET A 184 36.65 -3.07 9.22
CA MET A 184 37.28 -3.70 10.39
C MET A 184 38.07 -2.62 11.13
N SER A 185 37.54 -2.19 12.28
CA SER A 185 38.28 -1.32 13.17
C SER A 185 39.53 -2.07 13.59
N ALA A 186 40.69 -1.52 13.23
CA ALA A 186 41.99 -2.02 13.66
C ALA A 186 41.97 -2.27 15.19
N PRO A 187 42.67 -3.30 15.68
CA PRO A 187 42.64 -3.68 17.09
C PRO A 187 43.10 -2.48 17.92
N VAL A 188 42.17 -1.93 18.71
CA VAL A 188 42.52 -1.05 19.81
C VAL A 188 43.33 -1.91 20.78
N MET A 189 44.63 -1.65 20.83
CA MET A 189 45.53 -2.21 21.83
C MET A 189 44.92 -2.00 23.21
N GLU A 190 44.60 -3.09 23.90
CA GLU A 190 44.36 -3.09 25.33
C GLU A 190 45.61 -2.51 26.00
N THR A 191 45.45 -1.39 26.69
CA THR A 191 46.43 -0.95 27.69
C THR A 191 45.70 -0.89 29.04
N PRO A 192 46.24 -1.47 30.13
CA PRO A 192 45.45 -1.84 31.30
C PRO A 192 45.02 -0.63 32.14
N GLN A 193 43.78 -0.66 32.64
CA GLN A 193 43.31 0.21 33.73
C GLN A 193 44.15 -0.01 35.01
N PRO A 194 44.14 0.97 35.93
CA PRO A 194 43.25 0.78 37.08
C PRO A 194 42.51 2.04 37.56
N GLN A 195 41.38 1.77 38.22
CA GLN A 195 40.67 2.57 39.26
C GLN A 195 39.29 3.16 38.92
N GLN A 196 38.27 2.35 39.26
CA GLN A 196 37.10 2.69 40.08
C GLN A 196 36.56 4.14 40.03
N ARG A 197 35.44 4.33 39.33
CA ARG A 197 34.39 5.28 39.78
C ARG A 197 32.99 4.66 39.61
N VAL A 198 32.29 4.66 40.73
CA VAL A 198 30.93 4.16 40.94
C VAL A 198 29.94 4.85 39.99
N VAL A 199 29.26 4.07 39.14
CA VAL A 199 28.17 4.53 38.29
C VAL A 199 26.91 4.71 39.14
N LYS A 200 26.52 5.96 39.41
CA LYS A 200 25.16 6.27 39.87
C LYS A 200 24.20 6.09 38.68
N GLN A 201 23.42 5.00 38.69
CA GLN A 201 22.27 4.85 37.80
C GLN A 201 21.25 5.97 38.06
N ARG A 202 21.09 6.91 37.12
CA ARG A 202 19.97 7.85 37.15
C ARG A 202 18.76 7.16 36.55
N LYS A 203 17.90 6.61 37.41
CA LYS A 203 16.57 6.11 37.05
C LYS A 203 15.67 7.32 36.79
N MET A 204 15.21 7.50 35.56
CA MET A 204 14.17 8.48 35.23
C MET A 204 12.82 7.93 35.70
N VAL A 205 12.05 8.74 36.44
CA VAL A 205 10.67 8.41 36.86
C VAL A 205 9.72 9.40 36.19
N ALA A 206 8.70 8.87 35.52
CA ALA A 206 7.65 9.64 34.89
C ALA A 206 6.72 10.22 35.97
N LEU A 207 6.60 11.54 36.02
CA LEU A 207 5.61 12.24 36.83
C LEU A 207 4.27 12.21 36.08
N THR A 208 3.29 11.53 36.67
CA THR A 208 1.90 11.50 36.19
C THR A 208 1.28 12.89 36.36
N ALA A 209 1.02 13.58 35.25
CA ALA A 209 0.17 14.76 35.27
C ALA A 209 -1.28 14.31 35.45
N SER A 210 -1.82 14.65 36.63
CA SER A 210 -3.23 14.58 36.98
C SER A 210 -4.02 15.57 36.12
N CYS A 211 -4.95 15.07 35.30
CA CYS A 211 -6.04 15.87 34.74
C CYS A 211 -7.36 15.13 34.98
N SER A 212 -8.21 15.78 35.75
CA SER A 212 -9.54 15.38 36.22
C SER A 212 -10.56 15.22 35.09
N GLU A 213 -11.36 14.16 35.18
CA GLU A 213 -12.55 13.87 34.37
C GLU A 213 -13.73 14.76 34.78
N ILE A 214 -14.48 15.30 33.80
CA ILE A 214 -15.93 15.58 33.93
C ILE A 214 -16.65 15.27 32.61
N SER A 215 -17.44 14.20 32.65
CA SER A 215 -18.78 13.90 32.07
C SER A 215 -19.15 14.21 30.60
N GLU A 216 -19.69 13.16 29.95
CA GLU A 216 -20.37 13.10 28.64
C GLU A 216 -21.67 13.95 28.56
N PRO A 217 -22.22 14.17 27.33
CA PRO A 217 -23.17 13.19 26.79
C PRO A 217 -22.89 12.72 25.35
N GLN A 218 -23.44 11.54 25.08
CA GLN A 218 -23.23 10.61 23.97
C GLN A 218 -23.54 11.14 22.56
N ILE A 219 -22.59 10.95 21.64
CA ILE A 219 -22.86 10.51 20.26
C ILE A 219 -21.84 9.42 19.92
N SER A 220 -22.32 8.18 19.84
CA SER A 220 -21.54 7.00 19.45
C SER A 220 -21.09 7.12 17.99
N GLN A 221 -19.86 7.57 17.77
CA GLN A 221 -19.09 7.24 16.58
C GLN A 221 -17.65 6.93 16.98
N LYS A 222 -17.35 5.63 17.10
CA LYS A 222 -15.98 5.12 17.10
C LYS A 222 -15.33 5.44 15.75
N PHE A 223 -14.68 6.60 15.65
CA PHE A 223 -13.63 6.83 14.65
C PHE A 223 -12.28 6.74 15.36
N VAL A 224 -11.56 5.67 15.03
CA VAL A 224 -10.29 5.30 15.62
C VAL A 224 -9.27 6.42 15.38
N ALA A 225 -8.70 6.92 16.46
CA ALA A 225 -7.50 7.75 16.45
C ALA A 225 -6.31 6.89 16.00
N PHE A 226 -6.13 6.77 14.68
CA PHE A 226 -4.98 6.08 14.11
C PHE A 226 -4.27 6.98 13.09
N LYS A 227 -3.00 7.27 13.41
CA LYS A 227 -1.91 7.66 12.50
C LYS A 227 -2.02 9.02 11.79
N GLU A 228 -1.47 10.04 12.44
CA GLU A 228 -0.85 11.19 11.75
C GLU A 228 0.62 10.90 11.38
N THR A 229 1.22 9.85 11.96
CA THR A 229 2.64 9.51 11.83
C THR A 229 2.99 8.75 10.54
N GLU A 230 2.06 7.98 9.95
CA GLU A 230 2.36 7.16 8.78
C GLU A 230 2.26 7.89 7.44
N MET A 231 1.28 8.77 7.26
CA MET A 231 1.22 9.60 6.04
C MET A 231 2.43 10.51 5.88
N LYS A 232 3.05 10.95 6.99
CA LYS A 232 4.32 11.68 6.94
C LYS A 232 5.50 10.80 6.52
N ARG A 233 5.56 9.54 6.94
CA ARG A 233 6.63 8.61 6.54
C ARG A 233 6.55 8.29 5.05
N VAL A 234 5.36 7.98 4.53
CA VAL A 234 5.17 7.63 3.10
C VAL A 234 5.50 8.82 2.17
N ALA A 235 5.16 10.05 2.57
CA ALA A 235 5.53 11.23 1.78
C ALA A 235 7.03 11.58 1.86
N LEU A 236 7.73 11.14 2.91
CA LEU A 236 9.19 11.31 3.02
C LEU A 236 9.91 10.28 2.16
N THR A 237 9.48 9.01 2.19
CA THR A 237 10.13 7.93 1.41
C THR A 237 10.05 8.18 -0.09
N ILE A 238 8.88 8.57 -0.62
CA ILE A 238 8.72 8.82 -2.07
C ILE A 238 9.64 9.96 -2.58
N ASN A 239 9.91 10.98 -1.75
CA ASN A 239 10.82 12.06 -2.14
C ASN A 239 12.29 11.63 -2.00
N GLU A 240 12.62 10.79 -1.02
CA GLU A 240 13.98 10.26 -0.86
C GLU A 240 14.36 9.32 -2.02
N ASP A 241 13.43 8.48 -2.48
CA ASP A 241 13.64 7.57 -3.62
C ASP A 241 13.91 8.34 -4.93
N LEU A 242 13.19 9.46 -5.14
CA LEU A 242 13.39 10.33 -6.29
C LEU A 242 14.72 11.08 -6.23
N GLU A 243 15.09 11.60 -5.06
CA GLU A 243 16.38 12.26 -4.85
C GLU A 243 17.56 11.30 -5.09
N GLU A 244 17.44 10.05 -4.64
CA GLU A 244 18.46 9.03 -4.85
C GLU A 244 18.60 8.66 -6.35
N SER A 245 17.47 8.51 -7.05
CA SER A 245 17.46 8.24 -8.49
C SER A 245 18.09 9.37 -9.31
N VAL A 246 17.80 10.64 -8.96
CA VAL A 246 18.40 11.82 -9.60
C VAL A 246 19.91 11.91 -9.30
N LEU A 247 20.33 11.57 -8.08
CA LEU A 247 21.74 11.56 -7.70
C LEU A 247 22.52 10.44 -8.42
N ASP A 248 21.94 9.25 -8.56
CA ASP A 248 22.55 8.15 -9.32
C ASP A 248 22.70 8.50 -10.80
N TYR A 249 21.68 9.15 -11.38
CA TYR A 249 21.74 9.67 -12.74
C TYR A 249 22.90 10.67 -12.94
N ALA A 250 23.06 11.62 -12.02
CA ALA A 250 24.14 12.60 -12.05
C ALA A 250 25.53 11.95 -11.96
N LYS A 251 25.68 10.90 -11.15
CA LYS A 251 26.94 10.15 -11.00
C LYS A 251 27.32 9.41 -12.29
N ARG A 252 26.35 8.80 -12.98
CA ARG A 252 26.58 8.07 -14.25
C ARG A 252 27.04 8.99 -15.38
N ARG A 253 26.61 10.24 -15.38
CA ARG A 253 26.97 11.27 -16.37
C ARG A 253 28.14 12.16 -15.93
N ALA A 254 28.90 11.75 -14.91
CA ALA A 254 30.06 12.48 -14.39
C ALA A 254 29.78 13.95 -13.97
N GLY A 255 28.54 14.27 -13.58
CA GLY A 255 28.13 15.60 -13.11
C GLY A 255 27.35 16.44 -14.13
N ASP A 256 27.26 16.04 -15.40
CA ASP A 256 26.45 16.73 -16.40
C ASP A 256 25.00 16.22 -16.38
N LEU A 257 24.08 17.04 -15.87
CA LEU A 257 22.68 16.69 -15.72
C LEU A 257 21.77 17.59 -16.58
N ASP A 258 21.17 17.01 -17.62
CA ASP A 258 20.11 17.61 -18.42
C ASP A 258 18.75 17.27 -17.80
N ILE A 259 18.03 18.30 -17.34
CA ILE A 259 16.73 18.17 -16.66
C ILE A 259 15.68 17.50 -17.59
N GLY A 260 15.70 17.80 -18.88
CA GLY A 260 14.74 17.27 -19.85
C GLY A 260 14.98 15.79 -20.19
N GLN A 261 16.24 15.39 -20.31
CA GLN A 261 16.61 13.99 -20.52
C GLN A 261 16.33 13.16 -19.26
N CYS A 262 16.69 13.69 -18.09
CA CYS A 262 16.42 13.08 -16.79
C CYS A 262 14.90 12.89 -16.56
N ALA A 263 14.08 13.89 -16.91
CA ALA A 263 12.62 13.81 -16.84
C ALA A 263 12.03 12.70 -17.71
N THR A 264 12.57 12.54 -18.92
CA THR A 264 12.08 11.54 -19.88
C THR A 264 12.49 10.12 -19.46
N GLU A 265 13.69 9.97 -18.90
CA GLU A 265 14.26 8.67 -18.53
C GLU A 265 13.72 8.16 -17.19
N LEU A 266 13.49 9.05 -16.22
CA LEU A 266 12.87 8.73 -14.93
C LEU A 266 11.32 8.74 -14.97
N GLN A 267 10.71 9.17 -16.08
CA GLN A 267 9.26 9.38 -16.23
C GLN A 267 8.66 10.34 -15.17
N VAL A 268 9.42 11.37 -14.81
CA VAL A 268 9.03 12.36 -13.81
C VAL A 268 8.96 13.74 -14.44
N ALA A 269 8.04 14.60 -13.98
CA ALA A 269 7.93 15.97 -14.48
C ALA A 269 9.19 16.79 -14.15
N CYS A 270 9.64 17.65 -15.08
CA CYS A 270 10.83 18.49 -14.91
C CYS A 270 10.81 19.29 -13.60
N GLY A 271 9.65 19.81 -13.21
CA GLY A 271 9.50 20.59 -11.98
C GLY A 271 9.60 19.79 -10.67
N GLU A 272 9.53 18.45 -10.70
CA GLU A 272 9.82 17.62 -9.52
C GLU A 272 11.33 17.29 -9.45
N ILE A 273 12.00 17.17 -10.60
CA ILE A 273 13.46 17.01 -10.66
C ILE A 273 14.17 18.29 -10.18
N GLU A 274 13.68 19.47 -10.57
CA GLU A 274 14.20 20.75 -10.06
C GLU A 274 14.11 20.83 -8.53
N LYS A 275 12.98 20.45 -7.94
CA LYS A 275 12.80 20.41 -6.49
C LYS A 275 13.73 19.39 -5.82
N ALA A 276 13.94 18.23 -6.45
CA ALA A 276 14.85 17.21 -5.95
C ALA A 276 16.32 17.69 -5.99
N LEU A 277 16.71 18.44 -7.03
CA LEU A 277 18.04 19.06 -7.10
C LEU A 277 18.21 20.18 -6.06
N GLU A 278 17.19 21.02 -5.86
CA GLU A 278 17.18 22.02 -4.79
C GLU A 278 17.32 21.36 -3.40
N SER A 279 16.58 20.28 -3.13
CA SER A 279 16.66 19.58 -1.85
C SER A 279 18.00 18.88 -1.65
N LEU A 280 18.56 18.25 -2.70
CA LEU A 280 19.90 17.65 -2.68
C LEU A 280 21.00 18.71 -2.46
N GLY A 281 20.82 19.92 -2.99
CA GLY A 281 21.69 21.07 -2.77
C GLY A 281 21.64 21.55 -1.32
N VAL A 282 20.45 21.69 -0.75
CA VAL A 282 20.26 22.06 0.68
C VAL A 282 20.83 20.98 1.61
N LYS A 283 20.72 19.70 1.23
CA LYS A 283 21.33 18.57 1.95
C LYS A 283 22.85 18.47 1.75
N GLY A 284 23.46 19.31 0.91
CA GLY A 284 24.90 19.35 0.64
C GLY A 284 25.44 18.17 -0.17
N LYS A 285 24.56 17.37 -0.81
CA LYS A 285 24.95 16.19 -1.59
C LYS A 285 25.42 16.54 -3.00
N ILE A 286 25.01 17.70 -3.52
CA ILE A 286 25.42 18.22 -4.83
C ILE A 286 25.78 19.70 -4.72
N LYS A 287 26.62 20.18 -5.63
CA LYS A 287 26.94 21.60 -5.79
C LYS A 287 26.55 22.01 -7.20
N ILE A 288 25.50 22.82 -7.31
CA ILE A 288 25.03 23.32 -8.60
C ILE A 288 25.99 24.43 -9.02
N ALA A 289 26.80 24.16 -10.04
CA ALA A 289 27.56 25.20 -10.72
C ALA A 289 26.59 25.96 -11.62
N SER A 290 26.36 27.23 -11.30
CA SER A 290 25.55 28.12 -12.13
C SER A 290 26.38 28.78 -13.22
#